data_AF-A0A1Y6BTQ3-F1
#
_entry.id   AF-A0A1Y6BTQ3-F1
#
_cell.length_a   1.000
_cell.length_b   1.000
_cell.length_c   1.000
_cell.angle_alpha   90.00
_cell.angle_beta   90.00
_cell.angle_gamma   90.00
#
_symmetry.space_group_name_H-M   'P 1'
#
loop_
_entity.id
_entity.type
_entity.pdbx_description
1 polymer ?
#
loop_
_entity_poly.entity_id
_entity_poly.type
_entity_poly.pdbx_seq_one_letter_code
_entity_poly.pdbx_strand_id
1 'polypeptide(L)'
;MQRAQRGITIISTLLLMVFIGGIVLLGFKVIPVYAEYSAVKQAVRDVAGETSASEYQIRKDFNTKADVADISSIRGQNLEVVAGAGVVHVRAAYRREVPLFANIGLTFDFETEAGKTDSSQ
;
A
#
# COMPACT_ATOMS: atom_id res chain seq x y z
N MET A 1 -50.95 -4.88 27.63
CA MET A 1 -49.81 -5.64 27.07
C MET A 1 -48.54 -4.82 27.28
N GLN A 2 -47.76 -5.11 28.34
CA GLN A 2 -46.51 -4.38 28.59
C GLN A 2 -45.37 -5.09 27.84
N ARG A 3 -44.74 -4.38 26.90
CA ARG A 3 -43.55 -4.85 26.18
C ARG A 3 -42.40 -4.93 27.17
N ALA A 4 -41.81 -6.11 27.35
CA ALA A 4 -40.55 -6.26 28.07
C ALA A 4 -39.45 -5.51 27.30
N GLN A 5 -39.00 -4.37 27.83
CA GLN A 5 -37.81 -3.69 27.37
C GLN A 5 -36.60 -4.59 27.66
N ARG A 6 -36.16 -5.33 26.65
CA ARG A 6 -34.85 -6.00 26.69
C ARG A 6 -33.78 -4.94 26.44
N GLY A 7 -33.37 -4.26 27.51
CA GLY A 7 -32.23 -3.35 27.46
C GLY A 7 -30.95 -4.10 27.10
N ILE A 8 -30.00 -3.39 26.47
CA ILE A 8 -28.64 -3.89 26.28
C ILE A 8 -28.05 -4.12 27.68
N THR A 9 -27.63 -5.36 27.95
CA THR A 9 -26.97 -5.71 29.22
C THR A 9 -25.57 -5.09 29.29
N ILE A 10 -25.09 -4.76 30.49
CA ILE A 10 -23.71 -4.25 30.70
C ILE A 10 -22.68 -5.18 30.04
N ILE A 11 -22.91 -6.49 30.11
CA ILE A 11 -22.05 -7.51 29.50
C ILE A 11 -22.02 -7.37 27.98
N SER A 12 -23.18 -7.25 27.31
CA SER A 12 -23.21 -7.00 25.87
C SER A 12 -22.56 -5.67 25.46
N THR A 13 -22.65 -4.63 26.29
CA THR A 13 -21.96 -3.35 26.05
C THR A 13 -20.45 -3.50 26.16
N LEU A 14 -19.95 -4.23 27.17
CA LEU A 14 -18.52 -4.48 27.34
C LEU A 14 -17.94 -5.32 26.18
N LEU A 15 -18.64 -6.38 25.78
CA LEU A 15 -18.24 -7.19 24.62
C LEU A 15 -18.18 -6.36 23.34
N LEU A 16 -19.17 -5.48 23.13
CA LEU A 16 -19.18 -4.56 22.01
C LEU A 16 -17.98 -3.60 22.04
N MET A 17 -17.63 -3.05 23.21
CA MET A 17 -16.46 -2.19 23.35
C MET A 17 -15.15 -2.90 23.00
N VAL A 18 -14.96 -4.14 23.48
CA VAL A 18 -13.76 -4.93 23.15
C VAL A 18 -13.69 -5.19 21.65
N PHE A 19 -14.81 -5.53 21.04
CA PHE A 19 -14.88 -5.77 19.59
C PHE A 19 -14.55 -4.51 18.78
N ILE A 20 -15.16 -3.38 19.11
CA ILE A 20 -14.88 -2.08 18.47
C ILE A 20 -13.42 -1.68 18.69
N GLY A 21 -12.90 -1.83 19.92
CA GLY A 21 -11.50 -1.55 20.23
C GLY A 21 -10.54 -2.38 19.37
N GLY A 22 -10.85 -3.66 19.16
CA GLY A 22 -10.11 -4.53 18.24
C GLY A 22 -10.11 -3.97 16.81
N ILE A 23 -11.27 -3.60 16.28
CA ILE A 23 -11.38 -3.02 14.93
C ILE A 23 -10.58 -1.71 14.81
N VAL A 24 -10.65 -0.83 15.81
CA VAL A 24 -9.92 0.44 15.81
C VAL A 24 -8.41 0.20 15.77
N LEU A 25 -7.89 -0.73 16.58
CA LEU A 25 -6.47 -1.07 16.58
C LEU A 25 -6.02 -1.66 15.24
N LEU A 26 -6.85 -2.48 14.59
CA LEU A 26 -6.59 -2.96 13.24
C LEU A 26 -6.56 -1.80 12.23
N GLY A 27 -7.53 -0.88 12.32
CA GLY A 27 -7.58 0.32 11.48
C GLY A 27 -6.30 1.14 11.56
N PHE A 28 -5.77 1.37 12.76
CA PHE A 28 -4.50 2.09 12.93
C PHE A 28 -3.29 1.40 12.30
N LYS A 29 -3.29 0.07 12.18
CA LYS A 29 -2.24 -0.66 11.45
C LYS A 29 -2.41 -0.60 9.93
N VAL A 30 -3.65 -0.48 9.45
CA VAL A 30 -3.97 -0.44 8.02
C VAL A 30 -3.65 0.92 7.40
N ILE A 31 -3.86 2.02 8.13
CA ILE A 31 -3.57 3.39 7.66
C ILE A 31 -2.13 3.57 7.13
N PRO A 32 -1.06 3.22 7.87
CA PRO A 32 0.30 3.41 7.39
C PRO A 32 0.61 2.55 6.14
N VAL A 33 -0.05 1.41 5.99
CA VAL A 33 0.09 0.57 4.78
C VAL A 33 -0.42 1.27 3.53
N TYR A 34 -1.60 1.89 3.61
CA TYR A 34 -2.14 2.65 2.48
C TYR A 34 -1.39 3.96 2.25
N ALA A 35 -0.84 4.58 3.30
CA ALA A 35 0.05 5.72 3.16
C ALA A 35 1.31 5.34 2.37
N GLU A 36 1.96 4.23 2.72
CA GLU A 36 3.11 3.70 1.98
C GLU A 36 2.75 3.40 0.51
N TYR A 37 1.61 2.75 0.25
CA TYR A 37 1.14 2.50 -1.12
C TYR A 37 0.93 3.80 -1.92
N SER A 38 0.36 4.83 -1.29
CA SER A 38 0.18 6.14 -1.94
C SER A 38 1.52 6.79 -2.30
N ALA A 39 2.52 6.67 -1.43
CA ALA A 39 3.87 7.15 -1.67
C ALA A 39 4.55 6.37 -2.81
N VAL A 40 4.42 5.04 -2.86
CA VAL A 40 4.94 4.20 -3.95
C VAL A 40 4.30 4.63 -5.27
N LYS A 41 2.98 4.78 -5.30
CA LYS A 41 2.26 5.23 -6.50
C LYS A 41 2.74 6.59 -7.00
N GLN A 42 3.03 7.52 -6.09
CA GLN A 42 3.59 8.82 -6.47
C GLN A 42 5.02 8.69 -6.98
N ALA A 43 5.88 7.94 -6.29
CA ALA A 43 7.26 7.72 -6.72
C ALA A 43 7.34 7.06 -8.10
N VAL A 44 6.50 6.06 -8.38
CA VAL A 44 6.38 5.40 -9.70
C VAL A 44 5.95 6.39 -10.79
N ARG A 45 4.98 7.26 -10.50
CA ARG A 45 4.52 8.30 -11.44
C ARG A 45 5.61 9.31 -11.75
N ASP A 46 6.37 9.72 -10.75
CA ASP A 46 7.45 10.70 -10.93
C ASP A 46 8.54 10.14 -11.85
N VAL A 47 9.03 8.93 -11.56
CA VAL A 47 10.11 8.33 -12.36
C VAL A 47 9.65 7.93 -13.77
N ALA A 48 8.36 7.61 -13.95
CA ALA A 48 7.79 7.36 -15.28
C ALA A 48 7.63 8.63 -16.13
N GLY A 49 7.68 9.82 -15.51
CA GLY A 49 7.68 11.11 -16.21
C GLY A 49 9.01 11.46 -16.87
N GLU A 50 10.09 10.75 -16.54
CA GLU A 50 11.44 11.02 -17.04
C GLU A 50 11.66 10.37 -18.42
N THR A 51 11.26 11.05 -19.49
CA THR A 51 11.24 10.54 -20.88
C THR A 51 12.60 10.20 -21.51
N SER A 52 13.71 10.25 -20.77
CA SER A 52 15.06 9.96 -21.29
C SER A 52 15.99 9.32 -20.24
N ALA A 53 15.44 8.82 -19.14
CA ALA A 53 16.23 8.12 -18.13
C ALA A 53 16.53 6.67 -18.57
N SER A 54 17.75 6.22 -18.29
CA SER A 54 18.08 4.79 -18.43
C SER A 54 17.36 3.99 -17.35
N GLU A 55 17.15 2.69 -17.58
CA GLU A 55 16.58 1.80 -16.56
C GLU A 55 17.33 1.89 -15.22
N TYR A 56 18.66 1.92 -15.27
CA TYR A 56 19.49 2.07 -14.07
C TYR A 56 19.18 3.38 -13.31
N GLN A 57 19.02 4.48 -14.05
CA GLN A 57 18.72 5.78 -13.48
C GLN A 57 17.34 5.78 -12.82
N ILE A 58 16.32 5.23 -13.49
CA ILE A 58 14.95 5.09 -12.94
C ILE A 58 14.96 4.30 -11.63
N ARG A 59 15.69 3.17 -11.57
CA ARG A 59 15.77 2.34 -10.36
C ARG A 59 16.46 3.09 -9.21
N LYS A 60 17.50 3.86 -9.52
CA LYS A 60 18.24 4.69 -8.55
C LYS A 60 17.38 5.84 -8.01
N ASP A 61 16.66 6.53 -8.89
CA ASP A 61 15.82 7.66 -8.52
C ASP A 61 14.60 7.21 -7.73
N PHE A 62 14.04 6.05 -8.08
CA PHE A 62 13.02 5.40 -7.27
C PHE A 62 13.54 5.09 -5.86
N ASN A 63 14.73 4.49 -5.72
CA ASN A 63 15.30 4.20 -4.39
C ASN A 63 15.47 5.47 -3.56
N THR A 64 15.94 6.55 -4.18
CA THR A 64 16.12 7.84 -3.50
C THR A 64 14.77 8.39 -3.01
N LYS A 65 13.73 8.30 -3.84
CA LYS A 65 12.36 8.69 -3.45
C LYS A 65 11.78 7.77 -2.38
N ALA A 66 12.07 6.46 -2.46
CA ALA A 66 11.64 5.46 -1.49
C ALA A 66 12.21 5.76 -0.10
N ASP A 67 13.50 6.07 -0.01
CA ASP A 67 14.16 6.41 1.25
C ASP A 67 13.57 7.69 1.88
N VAL A 68 13.25 8.71 1.06
CA VAL A 68 12.63 9.97 1.53
C VAL A 68 11.19 9.76 2.02
N ALA A 69 10.44 8.86 1.38
CA ALA A 69 9.04 8.62 1.69
C ALA A 69 8.81 7.44 2.67
N ASP A 70 9.87 6.92 3.28
CA ASP A 70 9.85 5.77 4.21
C ASP A 70 9.21 4.51 3.61
N ILE A 71 9.45 4.28 2.31
CA ILE A 71 9.00 3.09 1.61
C ILE A 71 10.00 1.97 1.89
N SER A 72 9.52 0.88 2.50
CA SER A 72 10.35 -0.27 2.88
C SER A 72 9.92 -1.56 2.20
N SER A 73 8.69 -1.60 1.68
CA SER A 73 8.06 -2.78 1.09
C SER A 73 8.51 -3.13 -0.33
N ILE A 74 9.10 -2.17 -1.05
CA ILE A 74 9.60 -2.38 -2.41
C ILE A 74 10.85 -1.51 -2.65
N ARG A 75 11.79 -2.04 -3.45
CA ARG A 75 12.96 -1.31 -3.92
C ARG A 75 12.99 -1.22 -5.44
N GLY A 76 13.80 -0.30 -5.95
CA GLY A 76 14.01 -0.07 -7.38
C GLY A 76 14.41 -1.34 -8.13
N GLN A 77 15.12 -2.27 -7.51
CA GLN A 77 15.48 -3.57 -8.10
C GLN A 77 14.29 -4.52 -8.33
N ASN A 78 13.19 -4.33 -7.60
CA ASN A 78 11.97 -5.12 -7.71
C ASN A 78 10.96 -4.50 -8.68
N LEU A 79 11.27 -3.35 -9.27
CA LEU A 79 10.46 -2.73 -10.30
C LEU A 79 10.63 -3.46 -11.64
N GLU A 80 9.54 -3.54 -12.37
CA GLU A 80 9.54 -3.85 -13.78
C GLU A 80 9.63 -2.52 -14.54
N VAL A 81 10.76 -2.29 -15.21
CA VAL A 81 11.04 -1.04 -15.91
C VAL A 81 11.26 -1.35 -17.38
N VAL A 82 10.51 -0.67 -18.24
CA VAL A 82 10.66 -0.71 -19.69
C VAL A 82 10.98 0.71 -20.15
N ALA A 83 12.25 0.95 -20.49
CA ALA A 83 12.73 2.23 -20.99
C ALA A 83 13.24 2.05 -22.43
N GLY A 84 12.58 2.68 -23.40
CA GLY A 84 12.92 2.57 -24.81
C GLY A 84 12.18 3.56 -25.70
N ALA A 85 12.84 4.04 -26.76
CA ALA A 85 12.24 4.92 -27.78
C ALA A 85 11.51 6.18 -27.24
N GLY A 86 12.00 6.76 -26.14
CA GLY A 86 11.39 7.96 -25.52
C GLY A 86 10.17 7.68 -24.65
N VAL A 87 9.88 6.41 -24.40
CA VAL A 87 8.82 5.94 -23.50
C VAL A 87 9.46 5.27 -22.29
N VAL A 88 8.94 5.63 -21.11
CA VAL A 88 9.27 4.99 -19.85
C VAL A 88 7.99 4.43 -19.25
N HIS A 89 7.97 3.12 -19.04
CA HIS A 89 6.92 2.40 -18.34
C HIS A 89 7.52 1.73 -17.10
N VAL A 90 6.91 1.98 -15.94
CA VAL A 90 7.35 1.48 -14.64
C VAL A 90 6.19 0.82 -13.94
N ARG A 91 6.37 -0.43 -13.53
CA ARG A 91 5.41 -1.22 -12.77
C ARG A 91 6.03 -1.69 -11.45
N ALA A 92 5.25 -1.53 -10.40
CA ALA A 92 5.57 -1.94 -9.05
C ALA A 92 4.50 -2.92 -8.56
N ALA A 93 4.90 -4.17 -8.31
CA ALA A 93 4.04 -5.19 -7.72
C ALA A 93 4.75 -5.76 -6.48
N TYR A 94 4.11 -5.70 -5.32
CA TYR A 94 4.71 -6.12 -4.06
C TYR A 94 3.66 -6.51 -3.03
N ARG A 95 4.12 -7.23 -2.00
CA ARG A 95 3.31 -7.68 -0.88
C ARG A 95 3.76 -7.02 0.41
N ARG A 96 2.82 -6.46 1.16
CA ARG A 96 3.04 -5.92 2.50
C ARG A 96 2.43 -6.84 3.55
N GLU A 97 3.27 -7.39 4.42
CA GLU A 97 2.85 -8.21 5.55
C GLU A 97 2.85 -7.39 6.85
N VAL A 98 1.73 -7.37 7.56
CA VAL A 98 1.58 -6.66 8.82
C VAL A 98 1.26 -7.66 9.94
N PRO A 99 2.22 -7.95 10.83
CA PRO A 99 1.96 -8.86 11.95
C PRO A 99 0.94 -8.22 12.89
N LEU A 100 -0.07 -9.00 13.29
CA LEU A 100 -1.10 -8.56 14.24
C LEU A 100 -0.73 -8.98 15.65
N PHE A 101 -0.82 -10.27 15.96
CA PHE A 101 -0.51 -10.87 17.26
C PHE A 101 -0.25 -12.37 17.11
N ALA A 102 0.67 -12.91 17.91
CA ALA A 102 1.11 -14.30 17.84
C ALA A 102 1.43 -14.71 16.38
N ASN A 103 0.74 -15.73 15.86
CA ASN A 103 0.93 -16.26 14.51
C ASN A 103 -0.07 -15.68 13.49
N ILE A 104 -0.74 -14.57 13.79
CA ILE A 104 -1.76 -13.95 12.93
C ILE A 104 -1.21 -12.64 12.36
N GLY A 105 -1.42 -12.43 11.06
CA GLY A 105 -1.03 -11.24 10.32
C GLY A 105 -2.03 -10.87 9.23
N LEU A 106 -1.92 -9.65 8.71
CA LEU A 106 -2.61 -9.19 7.51
C LEU A 106 -1.63 -9.14 6.35
N THR A 107 -2.10 -9.46 5.16
CA THR A 107 -1.33 -9.38 3.93
C THR A 107 -2.05 -8.47 2.95
N PHE A 108 -1.31 -7.57 2.32
CA PHE A 108 -1.81 -6.66 1.30
C PHE A 108 -0.95 -6.83 0.05
N ASP A 109 -1.58 -7.24 -1.05
CA ASP A 109 -0.93 -7.28 -2.35
C ASP A 109 -1.25 -5.97 -3.09
N PHE A 110 -0.21 -5.25 -3.48
CA PHE A 110 -0.32 -3.97 -4.17
C PHE A 110 0.30 -4.05 -5.56
N GLU A 111 -0.34 -3.35 -6.48
CA GLU A 111 0.13 -3.18 -7.84
C GLU A 111 -0.13 -1.74 -8.29
N THR A 112 0.86 -1.11 -8.90
CA THR A 112 0.73 0.20 -9.53
C THR A 112 1.67 0.29 -10.72
N GLU A 113 1.21 0.98 -11.75
CA GLU A 113 1.97 1.23 -12.97
C GLU A 113 1.84 2.70 -13.39
N ALA A 114 2.87 3.21 -14.04
CA ALA A 114 2.85 4.52 -14.67
C ALA A 114 3.77 4.54 -15.90
N GLY A 115 3.39 5.37 -16.86
CA GLY A 115 4.06 5.46 -18.16
C GLY A 115 3.06 5.34 -19.29
N LYS A 116 3.49 5.66 -20.51
CA LYS A 116 2.70 5.37 -21.70
C LYS A 116 2.97 3.91 -22.08
N THR A 117 2.07 2.99 -21.76
CA THR A 117 2.09 1.69 -22.42
C THR A 117 1.78 1.97 -23.88
N ASP A 118 2.69 1.64 -24.79
CA ASP A 118 2.37 1.65 -26.22
C ASP A 118 1.42 0.47 -26.47
N SER A 119 0.15 0.64 -26.07
CA SER A 119 -0.93 -0.33 -26.19
C SER A 119 -1.45 -0.31 -27.63
N SER A 120 -0.54 -0.55 -28.57
CA SER A 120 -0.83 -0.78 -29.99
C SER A 120 -0.50 -2.22 -30.34
N GLN A 121 -1.44 -3.11 -30.04
CA GLN A 121 -1.73 -4.26 -30.91
C GLN A 121 -3.23 -4.28 -31.18
#